data_AF-A0A8J7RPF4-F1
#
_entry.id   AF-A0A8J7RPF4-F1
#
_cell.length_a   1.000
_cell.length_b   1.000
_cell.length_c   1.000
_cell.angle_alpha   90.00
_cell.angle_beta   90.00
_cell.angle_gamma   90.00
#
_symmetry.space_group_name_H-M   'P 1'
#
loop_
_entity.id
_entity.type
_entity.pdbx_description
1 polymer ?
#
loop_
_entity_poly.entity_id
_entity_poly.type
_entity_poly.pdbx_seq_one_letter_code
_entity_poly.pdbx_strand_id
1 'polypeptide(L)'
;MQKTRKNYRREFEDYAYVLDFLPYGRCEDTRPDYKKKGLVQAFGEKNFVLMELELKDDVDIDLAEKLYIGKHNREKVSHVLKMIKYEELSRTSKLELVHVIKESIFNQENRFIDFLNTCDAISPRLHSLQILPSVGKTAMWKILEEREKKPFENFADFEKRVHKHNIVDVVAQRIEEELKETQKHYLFIKWKNNTSKK
;
A
#
# COMPACT_ATOMS: atom_id res chain seq x y z
N MET A 1 -14.29 -27.46 26.60
CA MET A 1 -14.65 -26.37 25.68
C MET A 1 -13.47 -26.09 24.76
N GLN A 2 -13.54 -26.53 23.50
CA GLN A 2 -12.47 -26.34 22.51
C GLN A 2 -12.51 -24.89 22.00
N LYS A 3 -11.39 -24.16 22.14
CA LYS A 3 -11.22 -22.82 21.58
C LYS A 3 -11.18 -22.93 20.05
N THR A 4 -12.25 -22.56 19.37
CA THR A 4 -12.28 -22.36 17.91
C THR A 4 -11.25 -21.28 17.53
N ARG A 5 -10.09 -21.70 17.02
CA ARG A 5 -9.15 -20.81 16.33
C ARG A 5 -9.88 -20.23 15.11
N LYS A 6 -10.28 -18.96 15.16
CA LYS A 6 -10.71 -18.23 13.96
C LYS A 6 -9.56 -18.30 12.95
N ASN A 7 -9.72 -19.13 11.92
CA ASN A 7 -8.83 -19.14 10.76
C ASN A 7 -9.02 -17.80 10.04
N TYR A 8 -8.22 -16.79 10.41
CA TYR A 8 -8.03 -15.63 9.56
C TYR A 8 -7.37 -16.14 8.28
N ARG A 9 -8.15 -16.32 7.20
CA ARG A 9 -7.59 -16.45 5.86
C ARG A 9 -6.70 -15.22 5.67
N ARG A 10 -5.39 -15.41 5.68
CA ARG A 10 -4.46 -14.36 5.28
C ARG A 10 -4.81 -14.06 3.82
N GLU A 11 -5.39 -12.89 3.58
CA GLU A 11 -5.61 -12.44 2.22
C GLU A 11 -4.23 -12.19 1.63
N PHE A 12 -3.87 -13.07 0.69
CA PHE A 12 -2.63 -12.91 -0.06
C PHE A 12 -2.81 -11.75 -1.04
N GLU A 13 -1.69 -11.13 -1.38
CA GLU A 13 -1.63 -10.17 -2.47
C GLU A 13 -1.70 -10.94 -3.80
N ASP A 14 -2.50 -10.45 -4.74
CA ASP A 14 -2.60 -11.04 -6.09
C ASP A 14 -1.66 -10.32 -7.07
N TYR A 15 -1.44 -9.02 -6.85
CA TYR A 15 -0.57 -8.18 -7.66
C TYR A 15 0.40 -7.38 -6.78
N ALA A 16 1.57 -7.11 -7.32
CA ALA A 16 2.54 -6.21 -6.72
C ALA A 16 3.25 -5.38 -7.78
N TYR A 17 3.62 -4.16 -7.43
CA TYR A 17 4.37 -3.23 -8.28
C TYR A 17 5.86 -3.29 -7.94
N VAL A 18 6.71 -3.22 -8.95
CA VAL A 18 8.17 -3.27 -8.80
C VAL A 18 8.69 -1.95 -8.26
N LEU A 19 9.48 -1.99 -7.19
CA LEU A 19 10.15 -0.83 -6.59
C LEU A 19 11.61 -0.73 -7.01
N ASP A 20 12.32 -1.86 -7.04
CA ASP A 20 13.74 -1.92 -7.38
C ASP A 20 14.13 -3.36 -7.77
N PHE A 21 15.14 -3.48 -8.62
CA PHE A 21 15.74 -4.74 -9.02
C PHE A 21 17.19 -4.80 -8.57
N LEU A 22 17.50 -5.79 -7.74
CA LEU A 22 18.84 -6.04 -7.22
C LEU A 22 19.40 -7.33 -7.86
N PRO A 23 20.17 -7.22 -8.96
CA PRO A 23 20.60 -8.37 -9.76
C PRO A 23 21.50 -9.35 -8.99
N TYR A 24 22.27 -8.84 -8.02
CA TYR A 24 23.16 -9.64 -7.16
C TYR A 24 22.59 -9.85 -5.75
N GLY A 25 21.30 -9.58 -5.53
CA GLY A 25 20.70 -9.62 -4.21
C GLY A 25 21.13 -8.48 -3.29
N ARG A 26 20.96 -8.65 -1.96
CA ARG A 26 21.36 -7.63 -0.97
C ARG A 26 22.89 -7.56 -0.87
N CYS A 27 23.43 -6.36 -0.68
CA CYS A 27 24.87 -6.17 -0.44
C CYS A 27 25.38 -6.93 0.81
N GLU A 28 24.51 -7.17 1.78
CA GLU A 28 24.80 -7.92 3.01
C GLU A 28 24.76 -9.45 2.82
N ASP A 29 24.44 -9.93 1.62
CA ASP A 29 24.37 -11.36 1.33
C ASP A 29 25.79 -11.96 1.27
N THR A 30 26.14 -12.72 2.31
CA THR A 30 27.44 -13.40 2.47
C THR A 30 27.53 -14.70 1.68
N ARG A 31 26.47 -15.12 0.98
CA ARG A 31 26.50 -16.32 0.13
C ARG A 31 27.46 -16.10 -1.05
N PRO A 32 28.10 -17.17 -1.58
CA PRO A 32 28.92 -17.08 -2.77
C PRO A 32 28.15 -16.53 -3.97
N ASP A 33 28.81 -15.76 -4.85
CA ASP A 33 28.16 -15.04 -5.95
C ASP A 33 27.36 -15.94 -6.91
N TYR A 34 27.80 -17.18 -7.14
CA TYR A 34 27.07 -18.16 -7.97
C TYR A 34 25.74 -18.65 -7.34
N LYS A 35 25.47 -18.36 -6.07
CA LYS A 35 24.20 -18.64 -5.39
C LYS A 35 23.36 -17.38 -5.19
N LYS A 36 23.90 -16.20 -5.50
CA LYS A 36 23.14 -14.94 -5.43
C LYS A 36 22.22 -14.91 -6.63
N LYS A 37 20.92 -15.00 -6.35
CA LYS A 37 19.89 -14.79 -7.35
C LYS A 37 19.40 -13.35 -7.29
N GLY A 38 19.04 -12.82 -8.45
CA GLY A 38 18.42 -11.51 -8.55
C GLY A 38 17.14 -11.46 -7.71
N LEU A 39 17.00 -10.39 -6.92
CA LEU A 39 15.82 -10.16 -6.11
C LEU A 39 15.16 -8.85 -6.52
N VAL A 40 13.84 -8.83 -6.43
CA VAL A 40 13.03 -7.63 -6.67
C VAL A 40 12.40 -7.22 -5.36
N GLN A 41 12.50 -5.93 -5.02
CA GLN A 41 11.66 -5.34 -3.99
C GLN A 41 10.36 -4.87 -4.63
N ALA A 42 9.23 -5.20 -4.02
CA ALA A 42 7.91 -4.94 -4.57
C ALA A 42 6.91 -4.44 -3.52
N PHE A 43 5.88 -3.75 -4.01
CA PHE A 43 4.78 -3.17 -3.25
C PHE A 43 3.45 -3.83 -3.61
N GLY A 44 2.80 -4.47 -2.65
CA GLY A 44 1.52 -5.16 -2.83
C GLY A 44 0.36 -4.18 -3.10
N GLU A 45 -0.47 -4.50 -4.08
CA GLU A 45 -1.55 -3.63 -4.55
C GLU A 45 -2.72 -3.52 -3.55
N LYS A 46 -3.07 -4.61 -2.86
CA LYS A 46 -4.31 -4.70 -2.08
C LYS A 46 -4.11 -4.33 -0.62
N ASN A 47 -3.12 -4.91 0.04
CA ASN A 47 -2.85 -4.72 1.47
C ASN A 47 -1.61 -3.86 1.73
N PHE A 48 -0.99 -3.30 0.68
CA PHE A 48 0.18 -2.43 0.78
C PHE A 48 1.32 -3.12 1.53
N VAL A 49 1.55 -4.40 1.23
CA VAL A 49 2.63 -5.20 1.81
C VAL A 49 3.92 -4.96 1.03
N LEU A 50 5.01 -4.64 1.75
CA LEU A 50 6.35 -4.61 1.15
C LEU A 50 6.93 -6.02 1.17
N MET A 51 7.48 -6.47 0.04
CA MET A 51 7.99 -7.82 -0.10
C MET A 51 9.22 -7.91 -1.01
N GLU A 52 9.94 -9.01 -0.85
CA GLU A 52 10.99 -9.45 -1.76
C GLU A 52 10.50 -10.62 -2.61
N LEU A 53 10.74 -10.53 -3.91
CA LEU A 53 10.35 -11.51 -4.91
C LEU A 53 11.61 -12.08 -5.56
N GLU A 54 11.59 -13.39 -5.80
CA GLU A 54 12.53 -14.05 -6.70
C GLU A 54 11.91 -14.13 -8.09
N LEU A 55 12.67 -13.76 -9.11
CA LEU A 55 12.25 -13.85 -10.51
C LEU A 55 12.53 -15.23 -11.08
N LYS A 56 11.88 -15.54 -12.20
CA LYS A 56 12.34 -16.64 -13.05
C LYS A 56 13.59 -16.21 -13.81
N ASP A 57 14.33 -17.20 -14.29
CA ASP A 57 15.53 -16.97 -15.08
C ASP A 57 15.16 -16.25 -16.40
N ASP A 58 16.04 -15.35 -16.86
CA ASP A 58 15.95 -14.59 -18.11
C ASP A 58 14.65 -13.76 -18.30
N VAL A 59 14.21 -13.09 -17.25
CA VAL A 59 13.05 -12.19 -17.28
C VAL A 59 13.48 -10.73 -17.15
N ASP A 60 13.06 -9.91 -18.11
CA ASP A 60 13.18 -8.45 -18.04
C ASP A 60 12.05 -7.84 -17.21
N ILE A 61 12.40 -6.90 -16.34
CA ILE A 61 11.48 -6.19 -15.45
C ILE A 61 11.78 -4.71 -15.44
N ASP A 62 10.70 -3.93 -15.55
CA ASP A 62 10.77 -2.48 -15.45
C ASP A 62 10.37 -1.98 -14.06
N LEU A 63 10.89 -0.81 -13.67
CA LEU A 63 10.43 -0.12 -12.48
C LEU A 63 8.96 0.26 -12.62
N ALA A 64 8.23 0.25 -11.50
CA ALA A 64 6.77 0.45 -11.44
C ALA A 64 5.93 -0.59 -12.22
N GLU A 65 6.53 -1.63 -12.80
CA GLU A 65 5.78 -2.68 -13.49
C GLU A 65 4.84 -3.43 -12.52
N LYS A 66 3.59 -3.67 -12.94
CA LYS A 66 2.62 -4.48 -12.21
C LYS A 66 2.81 -5.97 -12.51
N LEU A 67 3.25 -6.72 -11.49
CA LEU A 67 3.47 -8.15 -11.54
C LEU A 67 2.34 -8.94 -10.88
N TYR A 68 1.98 -10.09 -11.47
CA TYR A 68 1.08 -11.05 -10.84
C TYR A 68 1.84 -11.98 -9.90
N ILE A 69 1.46 -11.98 -8.61
CA ILE A 69 2.05 -12.77 -7.53
C ILE A 69 1.06 -13.76 -6.89
N GLY A 70 -0.14 -13.88 -7.46
CA GLY A 70 -1.18 -14.79 -7.00
C GLY A 70 -0.77 -16.27 -7.05
N LYS A 71 -1.69 -17.16 -6.65
CA LYS A 71 -1.41 -18.60 -6.52
C LYS A 71 -1.28 -19.34 -7.86
N HIS A 72 -1.79 -18.74 -8.93
CA HIS A 72 -1.85 -19.35 -10.24
C HIS A 72 -0.72 -18.85 -11.15
N ASN A 73 -0.73 -19.30 -12.40
CA ASN A 73 0.31 -19.14 -13.43
C ASN A 73 1.03 -17.78 -13.42
N ARG A 74 2.12 -17.67 -12.67
CA ARG A 74 2.95 -16.47 -12.60
C ARG A 74 3.84 -16.43 -13.83
N GLU A 75 3.84 -15.33 -14.56
CA GLU A 75 4.68 -15.19 -15.75
C GLU A 75 6.13 -14.94 -15.36
N LYS A 76 6.37 -13.84 -14.64
CA LYS A 76 7.71 -13.31 -14.30
C LYS A 76 8.25 -13.74 -12.94
N VAL A 77 7.36 -13.95 -11.97
CA VAL A 77 7.72 -14.21 -10.56
C VAL A 77 7.82 -15.71 -10.30
N SER A 78 8.93 -16.15 -9.70
CA SER A 78 9.11 -17.51 -9.20
C SER A 78 8.34 -17.67 -7.88
N HIS A 79 8.79 -17.00 -6.83
CA HIS A 79 8.13 -17.02 -5.53
C HIS A 79 8.38 -15.77 -4.69
N VAL A 80 7.48 -15.55 -3.72
CA VAL A 80 7.64 -14.51 -2.70
C VAL A 80 8.60 -15.04 -1.65
N LEU A 81 9.73 -14.37 -1.47
CA LEU A 81 10.78 -14.77 -0.52
C LEU A 81 10.35 -14.44 0.91
N LYS A 82 10.10 -13.16 1.16
CA LYS A 82 9.70 -12.66 2.47
C LYS A 82 8.99 -11.32 2.37
N MET A 83 8.26 -11.02 3.44
CA MET A 83 7.78 -9.68 3.72
C MET A 83 8.89 -8.87 4.39
N ILE A 84 9.04 -7.61 3.99
CA ILE A 84 10.07 -6.70 4.51
C ILE A 84 9.45 -5.47 5.17
N LYS A 85 10.21 -4.81 6.03
CA LYS A 85 9.84 -3.51 6.61
C LYS A 85 10.33 -2.35 5.74
N TYR A 86 9.75 -1.17 5.95
CA TYR A 86 10.16 0.06 5.26
C TYR A 86 11.68 0.36 5.40
N GLU A 87 12.25 0.06 6.56
CA GLU A 87 13.68 0.27 6.84
C GLU A 87 14.59 -0.55 5.92
N GLU A 88 14.16 -1.76 5.55
CA GLU A 88 14.89 -2.71 4.70
C GLU A 88 14.80 -2.39 3.20
N LEU A 89 13.98 -1.41 2.80
CA LEU A 89 13.92 -0.97 1.42
C LEU A 89 15.25 -0.33 1.00
N SER A 90 15.68 -0.61 -0.23
CA SER A 90 16.81 0.04 -0.85
C SER A 90 16.57 1.56 -0.97
N ARG A 91 17.63 2.33 -1.20
CA ARG A 91 17.49 3.77 -1.42
C ARG A 91 16.63 4.06 -2.65
N THR A 92 16.81 3.31 -3.73
CA THR A 92 16.02 3.39 -4.96
C THR A 92 14.56 3.06 -4.66
N SER A 93 14.29 1.94 -3.99
CA SER A 93 12.93 1.55 -3.60
C SER A 93 12.21 2.62 -2.79
N LYS A 94 12.90 3.31 -1.87
CA LYS A 94 12.29 4.39 -1.06
C LYS A 94 11.92 5.61 -1.91
N LEU A 95 12.71 5.93 -2.93
CA LEU A 95 12.40 7.03 -3.85
C LEU A 95 11.23 6.67 -4.76
N GLU A 96 11.23 5.44 -5.31
CA GLU A 96 10.18 4.95 -6.21
C GLU A 96 8.86 4.65 -5.50
N LEU A 97 8.89 4.30 -4.22
CA LEU A 97 7.70 3.91 -3.45
C LEU A 97 6.59 4.97 -3.52
N VAL A 98 6.94 6.25 -3.41
CA VAL A 98 5.93 7.33 -3.46
C VAL A 98 5.26 7.38 -4.83
N HIS A 99 6.01 7.18 -5.92
CA HIS A 99 5.47 7.15 -7.27
C HIS A 99 4.55 5.94 -7.47
N VAL A 100 5.03 4.76 -7.08
CA VAL A 100 4.29 3.49 -7.20
C VAL A 100 3.01 3.48 -6.36
N ILE A 101 3.03 4.06 -5.16
CA ILE A 101 1.81 4.20 -4.34
C ILE A 101 0.78 5.06 -5.07
N LYS A 102 1.18 6.19 -5.66
CA LYS A 102 0.24 7.06 -6.41
C LYS A 102 -0.36 6.33 -7.59
N GLU A 103 0.45 5.63 -8.37
CA GLU A 103 -0.03 4.83 -9.50
C GLU A 103 -1.01 3.74 -9.04
N SER A 104 -0.67 3.02 -7.96
CA SER A 104 -1.57 2.04 -7.35
C SER A 104 -2.89 2.65 -6.86
N ILE A 105 -2.89 3.89 -6.37
CA ILE A 105 -4.10 4.61 -5.96
C ILE A 105 -4.95 4.97 -7.17
N PHE A 106 -4.33 5.50 -8.24
CA PHE A 106 -5.03 5.82 -9.49
C PHE A 106 -5.68 4.57 -10.10
N ASN A 107 -4.96 3.45 -10.15
CA ASN A 107 -5.49 2.18 -10.68
C ASN A 107 -6.63 1.61 -9.81
N GLN A 108 -6.78 2.07 -8.58
CA GLN A 108 -7.83 1.65 -7.64
C GLN A 108 -8.72 2.82 -7.21
N GLU A 109 -8.92 3.82 -8.08
CA GLU A 109 -9.64 5.05 -7.77
C GLU A 109 -10.97 4.79 -7.03
N ASN A 110 -11.79 3.87 -7.55
CA ASN A 110 -13.08 3.50 -6.96
C ASN A 110 -12.98 3.12 -5.47
N ARG A 111 -11.94 2.38 -5.08
CA ARG A 111 -11.72 1.94 -3.68
C ARG A 111 -11.51 3.12 -2.74
N PHE A 112 -10.78 4.14 -3.20
CA PHE A 112 -10.46 5.32 -2.40
C PHE A 112 -11.59 6.34 -2.40
N ILE A 113 -12.33 6.45 -3.50
CA ILE A 113 -13.56 7.23 -3.56
C ILE A 113 -14.62 6.63 -2.64
N ASP A 114 -14.80 5.31 -2.65
CA ASP A 114 -15.65 4.61 -1.70
C ASP A 114 -15.24 4.92 -0.26
N PHE A 115 -13.93 4.88 0.04
CA PHE A 115 -13.45 5.28 1.36
C PHE A 115 -13.82 6.72 1.73
N LEU A 116 -13.66 7.69 0.82
CA LEU A 116 -14.03 9.09 1.10
C LEU A 116 -15.55 9.25 1.34
N ASN A 117 -16.36 8.52 0.59
CA ASN A 117 -17.81 8.51 0.73
C ASN A 117 -18.29 7.81 2.01
N THR A 118 -17.70 6.67 2.38
CA THR A 118 -18.19 5.81 3.46
C THR A 118 -17.42 5.94 4.78
N CYS A 119 -16.33 6.72 4.84
CA CYS A 119 -15.53 6.81 6.05
C CYS A 119 -16.31 7.46 7.21
N ASP A 120 -16.20 6.84 8.39
CA ASP A 120 -16.88 7.28 9.61
C ASP A 120 -15.92 7.84 10.65
N ALA A 121 -16.50 8.37 11.73
CA ALA A 121 -15.73 8.77 12.89
C ALA A 121 -15.13 7.55 13.61
N ILE A 122 -13.85 7.65 13.99
CA ILE A 122 -13.18 6.61 14.79
C ILE A 122 -13.60 6.72 16.26
N SER A 123 -13.77 7.96 16.73
CA SER A 123 -14.28 8.26 18.06
C SER A 123 -15.11 9.55 18.02
N PRO A 124 -15.89 9.88 19.06
CA PRO A 124 -16.69 11.11 19.09
C PRO A 124 -15.88 12.40 18.87
N ARG A 125 -14.56 12.37 19.08
CA ARG A 125 -13.66 13.53 18.92
C ARG A 125 -12.74 13.44 17.70
N LEU A 126 -12.70 12.31 16.99
CA LEU A 126 -11.75 12.05 15.90
C LEU A 126 -12.42 11.38 14.71
N HIS A 127 -12.39 12.06 13.56
CA HIS A 127 -12.86 11.51 12.29
C HIS A 127 -11.73 10.84 11.51
N SER A 128 -12.04 9.79 10.73
CA SER A 128 -11.06 9.12 9.87
C SER A 128 -10.39 10.08 8.88
N LEU A 129 -11.15 11.03 8.32
CA LEU A 129 -10.64 12.04 7.40
C LEU A 129 -9.58 12.96 8.03
N GLN A 130 -9.64 13.23 9.34
CA GLN A 130 -8.66 14.09 10.02
C GLN A 130 -7.29 13.42 10.20
N ILE A 131 -7.20 12.11 9.95
CA ILE A 131 -5.94 11.37 9.99
C ILE A 131 -5.16 11.54 8.69
N LEU A 132 -5.84 11.91 7.60
CA LEU A 132 -5.16 12.20 6.34
C LEU A 132 -4.28 13.45 6.52
N PRO A 133 -3.02 13.42 6.04
CA PRO A 133 -2.14 14.57 6.13
C PRO A 133 -2.77 15.74 5.36
N SER A 134 -2.63 16.95 5.87
CA SER A 134 -3.20 18.16 5.26
C SER A 134 -4.75 18.24 5.25
N VAL A 135 -5.47 17.35 5.94
CA VAL A 135 -6.93 17.42 6.14
C VAL A 135 -7.23 17.81 7.60
N GLY A 136 -7.47 19.10 7.82
CA GLY A 136 -7.89 19.63 9.13
C GLY A 136 -9.40 19.53 9.37
N LYS A 137 -9.87 20.12 10.47
CA LYS A 137 -11.30 20.17 10.83
C LYS A 137 -12.15 20.89 9.78
N THR A 138 -11.65 22.00 9.22
CA THR A 138 -12.36 22.79 8.20
C THR A 138 -12.56 22.00 6.92
N ALA A 139 -11.49 21.37 6.41
CA ALA A 139 -11.56 20.50 5.23
C ALA A 139 -12.45 19.29 5.47
N MET A 140 -12.38 18.66 6.66
CA MET A 140 -13.25 17.55 7.02
C MET A 140 -14.73 17.92 6.92
N TRP A 141 -15.17 19.00 7.56
CA TRP A 141 -16.58 19.42 7.51
C TRP A 141 -17.05 19.67 6.07
N LYS A 142 -16.21 20.32 5.26
CA LYS A 142 -16.51 20.53 3.85
C LYS A 142 -16.69 19.22 3.07
N ILE A 143 -15.85 18.22 3.33
CA ILE A 143 -15.98 16.89 2.71
C ILE A 143 -17.30 16.22 3.13
N LEU A 144 -17.67 16.32 4.41
CA LEU A 144 -18.91 15.74 4.94
C LEU A 144 -20.15 16.42 4.34
N GLU A 145 -20.18 17.74 4.27
CA GLU A 145 -21.28 18.51 3.66
C GLU A 145 -21.44 18.19 2.17
N GLU A 146 -20.33 18.07 1.44
CA GLU A 146 -20.38 17.73 0.02
C GLU A 146 -20.86 16.29 -0.19
N ARG A 147 -20.33 15.31 0.53
CA ARG A 147 -20.76 13.91 0.34
C ARG A 147 -22.23 13.69 0.71
N GLU A 148 -22.78 14.46 1.66
CA GLU A 148 -24.20 14.41 2.03
C GLU A 148 -25.12 14.89 0.89
N LYS A 149 -24.70 15.89 0.12
CA LYS A 149 -25.45 16.34 -1.06
C LYS A 149 -25.45 15.28 -2.15
N LYS A 150 -24.27 14.74 -2.45
CA LYS A 150 -24.06 13.72 -3.48
C LYS A 150 -22.72 13.01 -3.21
N PRO A 151 -22.67 11.66 -3.23
CA PRO A 151 -21.43 10.90 -3.20
C PRO A 151 -20.48 11.33 -4.32
N PHE A 152 -19.18 11.31 -4.05
CA PHE A 152 -18.15 11.56 -5.06
C PHE A 152 -18.07 10.40 -6.04
N GLU A 153 -17.87 10.71 -7.33
CA GLU A 153 -17.76 9.69 -8.39
C GLU A 153 -16.30 9.35 -8.73
N ASN A 154 -15.42 10.35 -8.67
CA ASN A 154 -14.01 10.25 -9.05
C ASN A 154 -13.18 11.33 -8.32
N PHE A 155 -11.85 11.23 -8.38
CA PHE A 155 -10.95 12.18 -7.73
C PHE A 155 -11.13 13.59 -8.28
N ALA A 156 -11.36 13.73 -9.59
CA ALA A 156 -11.58 15.04 -10.20
C ALA A 156 -12.85 15.74 -9.68
N ASP A 157 -13.94 14.99 -9.45
CA ASP A 157 -15.17 15.50 -8.83
C ASP A 157 -14.92 15.94 -7.40
N PHE A 158 -14.21 15.11 -6.63
CA PHE A 158 -13.83 15.42 -5.26
C PHE A 158 -13.02 16.73 -5.18
N GLU A 159 -11.97 16.86 -5.99
CA GLU A 159 -11.10 18.03 -5.96
C GLU A 159 -11.83 19.31 -6.36
N LYS A 160 -12.71 19.23 -7.37
CA LYS A 160 -13.54 20.36 -7.82
C LYS A 160 -14.48 20.86 -6.74
N ARG A 161 -15.14 19.96 -6.01
CA ARG A 161 -16.18 20.30 -5.01
C ARG A 161 -15.57 20.73 -3.68
N VAL A 162 -14.56 20.00 -3.22
CA VAL A 162 -13.90 20.27 -1.94
C VAL A 162 -12.86 21.40 -2.07
N HIS A 163 -12.44 21.77 -3.28
CA HIS A 163 -11.33 22.71 -3.53
C HIS A 163 -10.05 22.29 -2.81
N LYS A 164 -9.84 20.97 -2.70
CA LYS A 164 -8.67 20.37 -2.09
C LYS A 164 -7.93 19.61 -3.17
N HIS A 165 -6.90 20.23 -3.72
CA HIS A 165 -6.09 19.63 -4.77
C HIS A 165 -5.19 18.51 -4.22
N ASN A 166 -4.82 17.60 -5.11
CA ASN A 166 -3.88 16.52 -4.88
C ASN A 166 -4.32 15.55 -3.78
N ILE A 167 -5.58 15.11 -3.81
CA ILE A 167 -6.08 14.12 -2.84
C ILE A 167 -5.30 12.80 -2.92
N VAL A 168 -4.86 12.42 -4.11
CA VAL A 168 -4.03 11.23 -4.34
C VAL A 168 -2.71 11.34 -3.60
N ASP A 169 -2.06 12.51 -3.62
CA ASP A 169 -0.80 12.73 -2.90
C ASP A 169 -1.00 12.65 -1.39
N VAL A 170 -2.10 13.21 -0.88
CA VAL A 170 -2.47 13.14 0.54
C VAL A 170 -2.67 11.70 1.00
N VAL A 171 -3.37 10.90 0.20
CA VAL A 171 -3.58 9.47 0.50
C VAL A 171 -2.26 8.70 0.39
N ALA A 172 -1.44 8.98 -0.63
CA ALA A 172 -0.15 8.34 -0.82
C ALA A 172 0.79 8.59 0.37
N GLN A 173 0.89 9.84 0.81
CA GLN A 173 1.66 10.22 1.98
C GLN A 173 1.16 9.50 3.24
N ARG A 174 -0.17 9.36 3.40
CA ARG A 174 -0.71 8.61 4.54
C ARG A 174 -0.29 7.14 4.52
N ILE A 175 -0.36 6.49 3.36
CA ILE A 175 0.05 5.09 3.20
C ILE A 175 1.54 4.94 3.51
N GLU A 176 2.39 5.87 3.05
CA GLU A 176 3.82 5.89 3.37
C GLU A 176 4.07 6.04 4.88
N GLU A 177 3.37 6.95 5.57
CA GLU A 177 3.46 7.12 7.01
C GLU A 177 3.04 5.86 7.79
N GLU A 178 1.98 5.17 7.31
CA GLU A 178 1.53 3.90 7.87
C GLU A 178 2.55 2.77 7.63
N LEU A 179 3.32 2.81 6.53
CA LEU A 179 4.40 1.85 6.25
C LEU A 179 5.63 2.11 7.11
N LYS A 180 6.03 3.37 7.25
CA LYS A 180 7.26 3.79 7.94
C LYS A 180 7.15 3.65 9.45
N GLU A 181 6.09 4.17 10.04
CA GLU A 181 5.98 4.31 11.49
C GLU A 181 4.81 3.51 12.07
N THR A 182 4.84 3.30 13.39
CA THR A 182 3.72 2.67 14.08
C THR A 182 2.65 3.72 14.34
N GLN A 183 1.52 3.58 13.66
CA GLN A 183 0.38 4.48 13.80
C GLN A 183 -0.59 3.95 14.87
N LYS A 184 -1.25 4.87 15.59
CA LYS A 184 -2.35 4.52 16.51
C LYS A 184 -3.59 4.03 15.77
N HIS A 185 -3.82 4.58 14.58
CA HIS A 185 -4.95 4.27 13.73
C HIS A 185 -4.45 4.01 12.30
N TYR A 186 -4.63 2.80 11.82
CA TYR A 186 -4.36 2.44 10.42
C TYR A 186 -5.65 2.54 9.62
N LEU A 187 -5.65 3.35 8.56
CA LEU A 187 -6.76 3.50 7.64
C LEU A 187 -6.69 2.48 6.51
N PHE A 188 -5.49 2.31 5.97
CA PHE A 188 -5.26 1.56 4.73
C PHE A 188 -4.55 0.23 5.01
N ILE A 189 -3.61 0.21 5.96
CA ILE A 189 -2.76 -0.95 6.24
C ILE A 189 -3.34 -1.83 7.35
N LYS A 190 -4.19 -2.79 6.97
CA LYS A 190 -4.92 -3.65 7.91
C LYS A 190 -4.04 -4.66 8.67
N TRP A 191 -2.95 -5.13 8.08
CA TRP A 191 -2.13 -6.19 8.68
C TRP A 191 -1.32 -5.72 9.90
N LYS A 192 -0.98 -4.42 9.98
CA LYS A 192 -0.35 -3.81 11.18
C LYS A 192 -1.32 -3.57 12.33
N ASN A 193 -2.62 -3.42 12.06
CA ASN A 193 -3.65 -3.24 13.09
C ASN A 193 -3.74 -4.44 14.06
N ASN A 194 -3.40 -5.65 13.59
CA ASN A 194 -3.50 -6.88 14.37
C ASN A 194 -2.31 -7.11 15.32
N THR A 195 -1.21 -6.38 15.16
CA THR A 195 -0.03 -6.51 16.04
C THR A 195 -0.19 -5.81 17.39
N SER A 196 -1.13 -4.86 17.52
CA SER A 196 -1.37 -4.11 18.77
C SER A 196 -2.38 -4.78 19.74
N LYS A 197 -2.88 -5.97 19.42
CA LYS A 197 -3.79 -6.76 20.30
C LYS A 197 -3.10 -7.95 20.99
N LYS A 198 -1.80 -7.84 21.26
CA LYS A 198 -1.06 -8.83 22.07
C LYS A 198 -0.67 -8.24 23.41
#